data_AF-F6UJR3-F1
#
_entry.id   AF-F6UJR3-F1
#
_cell.length_a   1.000
_cell.length_b   1.000
_cell.length_c   1.000
_cell.angle_alpha   90.00
_cell.angle_beta   90.00
_cell.angle_gamma   90.00
#
_symmetry.space_group_name_H-M   'P 1'
#
loop_
_entity.id
_entity.type
_entity.pdbx_description
1 polymer ?
#
loop_
_entity_poly.entity_id
_entity_poly.type
_entity_poly.pdbx_seq_one_letter_code
_entity_poly.pdbx_strand_id
1 'polypeptide(L)'
;MLTVPPPFVYNTTATIPNVCTSILPVAQDKWGSTCRPNYSGWQPVAAVIILVLAGLNLVKEAFQLFSQRLSYFRSTTNIIEMALYILSILVVINVNDFSRATGMREPWQWQCGAAALFFSWLGLLLFIQNFPRFGIFVLMFNDVLWTFASFFAVFVLFILGFALSFYVLLMNQVAFSQWWKSIIKTSVMMIGEFEYDGIFNSVPTMVSYQAVTYTLFVVFMIIMSIIIMNLLVGLAVDDIKGVQDNAELERLAMQVKLALEVEFTLPQIFRRRFIRQSRSFFPNLHRRKHWIVRWFHSEEHLNHRTIHDALNPEKSDLQLIDTKVETMGRKLGDLRSMVHDMQERNKGLESMLKAIATNLNVKWEENNDDD
;
A
#
# COMPACT_ATOMS: atom_id res chain seq x y z
N MET A 1 6.71 -30.91 -1.23
CA MET A 1 8.13 -30.64 -1.55
C MET A 1 8.96 -30.60 -0.28
N LEU A 2 8.59 -29.75 0.70
CA LEU A 2 9.32 -29.57 1.97
C LEU A 2 8.84 -30.52 3.09
N THR A 3 8.68 -31.79 2.78
CA THR A 3 8.14 -32.83 3.69
C THR A 3 9.22 -33.79 4.20
N VAL A 4 10.45 -33.61 3.73
CA VAL A 4 11.66 -34.33 4.17
C VAL A 4 12.36 -33.45 5.21
N PRO A 5 13.06 -34.00 6.22
CA PRO A 5 13.81 -33.18 7.16
C PRO A 5 14.77 -32.22 6.45
N PRO A 6 14.90 -30.97 6.92
CA PRO A 6 15.79 -30.01 6.31
C PRO A 6 17.28 -30.39 6.47
N PRO A 7 18.18 -29.84 5.66
CA PRO A 7 19.56 -30.29 5.58
C PRO A 7 20.43 -29.99 6.79
N PHE A 8 20.05 -29.01 7.59
CA PHE A 8 20.68 -28.78 8.89
C PHE A 8 20.19 -29.75 9.98
N VAL A 9 19.37 -30.74 9.63
CA VAL A 9 18.78 -31.74 10.54
C VAL A 9 19.30 -33.17 10.25
N TYR A 10 20.12 -33.38 9.21
CA TYR A 10 20.69 -34.70 8.90
C TYR A 10 22.21 -34.67 8.67
N ASN A 11 22.88 -35.80 8.90
CA ASN A 11 24.32 -35.96 8.66
C ASN A 11 24.61 -36.66 7.31
N THR A 12 25.56 -36.14 6.52
CA THR A 12 25.97 -36.64 5.20
C THR A 12 27.27 -37.43 5.29
N THR A 13 27.20 -38.71 5.67
CA THR A 13 28.39 -39.59 5.70
C THR A 13 28.32 -40.81 4.78
N ALA A 14 27.23 -41.00 4.02
CA ALA A 14 27.00 -42.23 3.25
C ALA A 14 27.09 -42.02 1.72
N THR A 15 27.77 -42.94 1.04
CA THR A 15 27.79 -43.10 -0.42
C THR A 15 26.61 -43.97 -0.92
N ILE A 16 26.39 -43.92 -2.23
CA ILE A 16 25.10 -44.10 -2.93
C ILE A 16 24.43 -45.50 -2.90
N PRO A 17 24.95 -46.63 -2.36
CA PRO A 17 24.10 -47.82 -2.26
C PRO A 17 23.29 -47.95 -0.95
N ASN A 18 23.61 -47.23 0.13
CA ASN A 18 22.97 -47.43 1.44
C ASN A 18 22.35 -46.13 2.00
N VAL A 19 21.13 -45.78 1.56
CA VAL A 19 20.48 -44.54 2.02
C VAL A 19 19.79 -44.75 3.37
N CYS A 20 20.49 -44.39 4.45
CA CYS A 20 19.87 -43.82 5.65
C CYS A 20 20.83 -42.80 6.28
N THR A 21 20.52 -41.52 6.14
CA THR A 21 21.16 -40.43 6.88
C THR A 21 20.62 -40.44 8.31
N SER A 22 21.44 -40.17 9.33
CA SER A 22 20.95 -40.06 10.70
C SER A 22 20.39 -38.66 10.93
N ILE A 23 19.24 -38.57 11.60
CA ILE A 23 18.68 -37.30 12.07
C ILE A 23 19.45 -36.89 13.32
N LEU A 24 19.85 -35.62 13.39
CA LEU A 24 20.49 -35.03 14.57
C LEU A 24 19.64 -35.29 15.82
N PRO A 25 20.23 -35.65 16.98
CA PRO A 25 19.48 -36.01 18.18
C PRO A 25 18.38 -35.02 18.57
N VAL A 26 18.65 -33.72 18.42
CA VAL A 26 17.73 -32.60 18.73
C VAL A 26 16.44 -32.63 17.88
N ALA A 27 16.46 -33.30 16.73
CA ALA A 27 15.37 -33.31 15.78
C ALA A 27 14.68 -34.67 15.62
N GLN A 28 15.14 -35.69 16.36
CA GLN A 28 14.60 -37.04 16.30
C GLN A 28 13.16 -37.11 16.82
N ASP A 29 12.78 -36.28 17.79
CA ASP A 29 11.40 -36.22 18.29
C ASP A 29 10.39 -35.84 17.20
N LYS A 30 10.81 -35.00 16.24
CA LYS A 30 9.93 -34.49 15.18
C LYS A 30 9.95 -35.35 13.92
N TRP A 31 11.09 -35.93 13.59
CA TRP A 31 11.31 -36.61 12.31
C TRP A 31 11.59 -38.12 12.44
N GLY A 32 11.63 -38.63 13.68
CA GLY A 32 12.00 -40.01 13.99
C GLY A 32 13.51 -40.25 13.95
N SER A 33 13.91 -41.50 14.19
CA SER A 33 15.31 -41.92 14.17
C SER A 33 15.80 -42.42 12.81
N THR A 34 14.89 -42.59 11.83
CA THR A 34 15.22 -43.12 10.50
C THR A 34 14.86 -42.13 9.41
N CYS A 35 15.79 -41.86 8.49
CA CYS A 35 15.56 -41.08 7.28
C CYS A 35 14.89 -41.92 6.19
N ARG A 36 13.76 -42.56 6.50
CA ARG A 36 12.94 -43.13 5.41
C ARG A 36 12.33 -41.96 4.65
N PRO A 37 12.64 -41.77 3.35
CA PRO A 37 11.96 -40.75 2.57
C PRO A 37 10.50 -41.18 2.46
N ASN A 38 9.64 -40.53 3.26
CA ASN A 38 8.19 -40.73 3.15
C ASN A 38 7.71 -39.96 1.93
N TYR A 39 7.96 -40.52 0.75
CA TYR A 39 7.40 -40.03 -0.49
C TYR A 39 5.90 -40.30 -0.45
N SER A 40 5.13 -39.30 -0.04
CA SER A 40 3.73 -39.25 -0.42
C SER A 40 3.67 -39.26 -1.95
N GLY A 41 2.93 -40.19 -2.55
CA GLY A 41 2.85 -40.36 -4.01
C GLY A 41 2.44 -39.09 -4.77
N TRP A 42 1.85 -38.11 -4.08
CA TRP A 42 1.48 -36.81 -4.64
C TRP A 42 2.67 -35.87 -4.86
N GLN A 43 3.80 -36.05 -4.17
CA GLN A 43 4.98 -35.18 -4.26
C GLN A 43 5.61 -35.12 -5.67
N PRO A 44 5.90 -36.25 -6.36
CA PRO A 44 6.43 -36.20 -7.73
C PRO A 44 5.41 -35.64 -8.72
N VAL A 45 4.11 -35.91 -8.54
CA VAL A 45 3.05 -35.33 -9.38
C VAL A 45 3.01 -33.81 -9.22
N ALA A 46 3.02 -33.30 -7.98
CA ALA A 46 3.07 -31.88 -7.70
C ALA A 46 4.35 -31.22 -8.24
N ALA A 47 5.49 -31.91 -8.20
CA ALA A 47 6.75 -31.46 -8.79
C ALA A 47 6.61 -31.13 -10.28
N VAL A 48 6.05 -32.09 -11.03
CA VAL A 48 5.85 -31.96 -12.46
C VAL A 48 4.86 -30.83 -12.75
N ILE A 49 3.77 -30.73 -11.99
CA ILE A 49 2.78 -29.65 -12.14
C ILE A 49 3.45 -28.28 -11.94
N ILE A 50 4.21 -28.10 -10.85
CA ILE A 50 4.89 -26.83 -10.56
C ILE A 50 5.89 -26.49 -11.67
N LEU A 51 6.68 -27.46 -12.13
CA LEU A 51 7.69 -27.23 -13.16
C LEU A 51 7.06 -26.85 -14.51
N VAL A 52 5.98 -27.52 -14.89
CA VAL A 52 5.23 -27.20 -16.12
C VAL A 52 4.59 -25.82 -16.01
N LEU A 53 3.87 -25.53 -14.93
CA LEU A 53 3.20 -24.23 -14.75
C LEU A 53 4.19 -23.08 -14.65
N ALA A 54 5.24 -23.22 -13.83
CA ALA A 54 6.27 -22.21 -13.70
C ALA A 54 7.02 -22.01 -15.02
N GLY A 55 7.32 -23.08 -15.76
CA GLY A 55 7.93 -23.01 -17.07
C GLY A 55 7.08 -22.26 -18.11
N LEU A 56 5.79 -22.59 -18.19
CA LEU A 56 4.85 -21.90 -19.10
C LEU A 56 4.71 -20.41 -18.76
N ASN A 57 4.58 -20.09 -17.47
CA ASN A 57 4.49 -18.70 -17.03
C ASN A 57 5.81 -17.94 -17.24
N LEU A 58 6.96 -18.58 -17.07
CA LEU A 58 8.26 -17.98 -17.36
C LEU A 58 8.42 -17.66 -18.86
N VAL A 59 7.91 -18.52 -19.75
CA VAL A 59 7.89 -18.25 -21.20
C VAL A 59 6.97 -17.08 -21.54
N LYS A 60 5.78 -17.02 -20.92
CA LYS A 60 4.88 -15.86 -21.03
C LYS A 60 5.59 -14.58 -20.58
N GLU A 61 6.27 -14.63 -19.43
CA GLU A 61 6.97 -13.48 -18.87
C GLU A 61 8.15 -13.05 -19.74
N ALA A 62 8.89 -14.00 -20.33
CA ALA A 62 9.95 -13.71 -21.28
C ALA A 62 9.42 -13.00 -22.54
N PHE A 63 8.24 -13.38 -23.03
CA PHE A 63 7.58 -12.68 -24.13
C PHE A 63 7.16 -11.25 -23.75
N GLN A 64 6.61 -11.07 -22.55
CA GLN A 64 6.26 -9.74 -22.02
C GLN A 64 7.51 -8.87 -21.83
N LEU A 65 8.60 -9.43 -21.31
CA LEU A 65 9.90 -8.77 -21.16
C LEU A 65 10.47 -8.35 -22.51
N PHE A 66 10.39 -9.20 -23.53
CA PHE A 66 10.87 -8.86 -24.88
C PHE A 66 10.05 -7.73 -25.53
N SER A 67 8.73 -7.74 -25.32
CA SER A 67 7.81 -6.74 -25.86
C SER A 67 7.94 -5.37 -25.16
N GLN A 68 7.99 -5.36 -23.82
CA GLN A 68 7.98 -4.13 -22.99
C GLN A 68 9.39 -3.64 -22.60
N ARG A 69 10.43 -4.47 -22.80
CA ARG A 69 11.86 -4.17 -22.54
C ARG A 69 12.09 -3.53 -21.17
N LEU A 70 12.67 -2.33 -21.12
CA LEU A 70 12.99 -1.61 -19.90
C LEU A 70 11.76 -1.16 -19.11
N SER A 71 10.60 -1.00 -19.77
CA SER A 71 9.37 -0.66 -19.06
C SER A 71 8.90 -1.79 -18.13
N TYR A 72 9.32 -3.03 -18.41
CA TYR A 72 8.97 -4.19 -17.58
C TYR A 72 9.53 -4.06 -16.15
N PHE A 73 10.79 -3.65 -16.01
CA PHE A 73 11.46 -3.53 -14.71
C PHE A 73 10.92 -2.39 -13.85
N ARG A 74 10.01 -1.56 -14.36
CA ARG A 74 9.32 -0.53 -13.58
C ARG A 74 8.14 -1.10 -12.78
N SER A 75 7.61 -2.26 -13.17
CA SER A 75 6.50 -2.93 -12.48
C SER A 75 7.04 -3.85 -11.38
N THR A 76 6.76 -3.53 -10.12
CA THR A 76 7.15 -4.36 -8.96
C THR A 76 6.45 -5.72 -8.98
N THR A 77 5.20 -5.79 -9.45
CA THR A 77 4.43 -7.03 -9.60
C THR A 77 5.14 -8.02 -10.52
N ASN A 78 5.61 -7.55 -11.68
CA ASN A 78 6.27 -8.41 -12.66
C ASN A 78 7.62 -8.93 -12.13
N ILE A 79 8.34 -8.14 -11.34
CA ILE A 79 9.57 -8.57 -10.68
C ILE A 79 9.28 -9.66 -9.65
N ILE A 80 8.23 -9.49 -8.83
CA ILE A 80 7.81 -10.48 -7.82
C ILE A 80 7.36 -11.78 -8.50
N GLU A 81 6.59 -11.71 -9.58
CA GLU A 81 6.15 -12.88 -10.35
C GLU A 81 7.33 -13.62 -10.99
N MET A 82 8.26 -12.89 -11.62
CA MET A 82 9.48 -13.49 -12.19
C MET A 82 10.32 -14.18 -11.10
N ALA A 83 10.53 -13.51 -9.96
CA ALA A 83 11.25 -14.10 -8.84
C ALA A 83 10.54 -15.36 -8.31
N LEU A 84 9.21 -15.34 -8.21
CA LEU A 84 8.41 -16.50 -7.80
C LEU A 84 8.59 -17.69 -8.74
N TYR A 85 8.52 -17.49 -10.05
CA TYR A 85 8.69 -18.59 -11.02
C TYR A 85 10.09 -19.18 -10.99
N ILE A 86 11.13 -18.33 -10.92
CA ILE A 86 12.53 -18.76 -10.82
C ILE A 86 12.74 -19.56 -9.52
N LEU A 87 12.31 -19.02 -8.37
CA LEU A 87 12.46 -19.69 -7.08
C LEU A 87 11.67 -21.00 -7.04
N SER A 88 10.48 -21.06 -7.63
CA SER A 88 9.67 -22.28 -7.71
C SER A 88 10.37 -23.38 -8.50
N ILE A 89 11.06 -23.04 -9.59
CA ILE A 89 11.86 -24.00 -10.36
C ILE A 89 13.04 -24.48 -9.50
N LEU A 90 13.80 -23.56 -8.91
CA LEU A 90 14.99 -23.86 -8.08
C LEU A 90 14.71 -24.83 -6.92
N VAL A 91 13.52 -24.75 -6.33
CA VAL A 91 13.07 -25.63 -5.24
C VAL A 91 12.80 -27.06 -5.72
N VAL A 92 12.37 -27.21 -6.98
CA VAL A 92 11.89 -28.48 -7.54
C VAL A 92 13.00 -29.23 -8.29
N ILE A 93 13.98 -28.54 -8.86
CA ILE A 93 15.05 -29.20 -9.63
C ILE A 93 15.88 -30.16 -8.77
N ASN A 94 16.25 -31.29 -9.36
CA ASN A 94 17.21 -32.22 -8.76
C ASN A 94 18.61 -31.79 -9.20
N VAL A 95 19.42 -31.35 -8.25
CA VAL A 95 20.75 -30.77 -8.53
C VAL A 95 21.83 -31.84 -8.59
N ASN A 96 21.74 -32.82 -7.69
CA ASN A 96 22.72 -33.89 -7.51
C ASN A 96 22.06 -35.26 -7.68
N ASP A 97 22.83 -36.29 -8.06
CA ASP A 97 22.36 -37.68 -8.14
C ASP A 97 21.78 -38.16 -6.80
N PHE A 98 22.35 -37.68 -5.70
CA PHE A 98 21.83 -37.92 -4.36
C PHE A 98 20.43 -37.31 -4.15
N SER A 99 20.19 -36.08 -4.62
CA SER A 99 18.87 -35.44 -4.57
C SER A 99 17.86 -36.19 -5.44
N ARG A 100 18.32 -36.72 -6.59
CA ARG A 100 17.50 -37.55 -7.47
C ARG A 100 17.12 -38.90 -6.86
N ALA A 101 18.02 -39.53 -6.12
CA ALA A 101 17.78 -40.83 -5.48
C ALA A 101 16.95 -40.71 -4.19
N THR A 102 17.20 -39.68 -3.38
CA THR A 102 16.67 -39.57 -2.01
C THR A 102 15.56 -38.53 -1.86
N GLY A 103 15.43 -37.60 -2.80
CA GLY A 103 14.44 -36.52 -2.74
C GLY A 103 14.77 -35.44 -1.72
N MET A 104 15.92 -35.56 -1.05
CA MET A 104 16.46 -34.53 -0.16
C MET A 104 16.88 -33.31 -0.97
N ARG A 105 16.64 -32.14 -0.38
CA ARG A 105 16.94 -30.82 -0.97
C ARG A 105 18.12 -30.19 -0.24
N GLU A 106 18.97 -29.51 -1.01
CA GLU A 106 20.15 -28.80 -0.49
C GLU A 106 19.78 -27.61 0.41
N PRO A 107 20.68 -27.12 1.29
CA PRO A 107 20.40 -26.00 2.20
C PRO A 107 19.87 -24.75 1.51
N TRP A 108 20.45 -24.39 0.37
CA TRP A 108 20.02 -23.23 -0.40
C TRP A 108 18.64 -23.44 -1.03
N GLN A 109 18.25 -24.68 -1.39
CA GLN A 109 16.92 -24.96 -1.92
C GLN A 109 15.83 -24.75 -0.87
N TRP A 110 16.13 -25.02 0.40
CA TRP A 110 15.22 -24.72 1.51
C TRP A 110 15.03 -23.22 1.72
N GLN A 111 16.11 -22.44 1.63
CA GLN A 111 16.04 -20.98 1.68
C GLN A 111 15.21 -20.43 0.51
N CYS A 112 15.45 -20.93 -0.71
CA CYS A 112 14.64 -20.60 -1.88
C CYS A 112 13.17 -21.02 -1.72
N GLY A 113 12.91 -22.15 -1.07
CA GLY A 113 11.56 -22.65 -0.81
C GLY A 113 10.76 -21.76 0.14
N ALA A 114 11.40 -21.30 1.21
CA ALA A 114 10.81 -20.32 2.12
C ALA A 114 10.50 -19.00 1.39
N ALA A 115 11.44 -18.52 0.56
CA ALA A 115 11.24 -17.30 -0.23
C ALA A 115 10.13 -17.46 -1.28
N ALA A 116 10.10 -18.57 -2.04
CA ALA A 116 9.03 -18.85 -2.99
C ALA A 116 7.65 -18.93 -2.33
N LEU A 117 7.56 -19.54 -1.15
CA LEU A 117 6.31 -19.60 -0.39
C LEU A 117 5.87 -18.19 0.05
N PHE A 118 6.79 -17.36 0.52
CA PHE A 118 6.46 -15.98 0.87
C PHE A 118 6.00 -15.18 -0.35
N PHE A 119 6.74 -15.24 -1.46
CA PHE A 119 6.37 -14.53 -2.70
C PHE A 119 5.11 -15.07 -3.35
N SER A 120 4.73 -16.34 -3.16
CA SER A 120 3.47 -16.86 -3.69
C SER A 120 2.26 -16.26 -2.98
N TRP A 121 2.34 -16.12 -1.65
CA TRP A 121 1.31 -15.44 -0.87
C TRP A 121 1.29 -13.93 -1.13
N LEU A 122 2.46 -13.30 -1.28
CA LEU A 122 2.54 -11.89 -1.66
C LEU A 122 1.97 -11.65 -3.07
N GLY A 123 2.32 -12.51 -4.03
CA GLY A 123 1.77 -12.47 -5.39
C GLY A 123 0.27 -12.68 -5.40
N LEU A 124 -0.27 -13.56 -4.54
CA LEU A 124 -1.72 -13.71 -4.37
C LEU A 124 -2.36 -12.41 -3.83
N LEU A 125 -1.75 -11.75 -2.86
CA LEU A 125 -2.23 -10.47 -2.34
C LEU A 125 -2.26 -9.41 -3.44
N LEU A 126 -1.21 -9.30 -4.24
CA LEU A 126 -1.16 -8.37 -5.38
C LEU A 126 -2.16 -8.76 -6.49
N PHE A 127 -2.39 -10.04 -6.72
CA PHE A 127 -3.41 -10.49 -7.66
C PHE A 127 -4.84 -10.10 -7.21
N ILE A 128 -5.10 -10.10 -5.90
CA ILE A 128 -6.38 -9.66 -5.34
C ILE A 128 -6.68 -8.18 -5.67
N GLN A 129 -5.66 -7.36 -5.94
CA GLN A 129 -5.80 -5.97 -6.41
C GLN A 129 -6.72 -5.84 -7.63
N ASN A 130 -6.74 -6.84 -8.50
CA ASN A 130 -7.54 -6.82 -9.72
C ASN A 130 -9.04 -7.02 -9.46
N PHE A 131 -9.45 -7.42 -8.25
CA PHE A 131 -10.87 -7.59 -7.92
C PHE A 131 -11.47 -6.28 -7.41
N PRO A 132 -12.57 -5.77 -7.99
CA PRO A 132 -13.12 -4.45 -7.65
C PRO A 132 -13.55 -4.27 -6.18
N ARG A 133 -13.85 -5.37 -5.48
CA ARG A 133 -14.32 -5.33 -4.09
C ARG A 133 -13.18 -5.34 -3.06
N PHE A 134 -12.14 -6.14 -3.31
CA PHE A 134 -11.03 -6.32 -2.39
C PHE A 134 -9.80 -5.48 -2.79
N GLY A 135 -9.71 -5.12 -4.07
CA GLY A 135 -8.55 -4.46 -4.64
C GLY A 135 -8.31 -3.05 -4.12
N ILE A 136 -9.36 -2.34 -3.67
CA ILE A 136 -9.22 -1.03 -3.01
C ILE A 136 -8.37 -1.16 -1.75
N PHE A 137 -8.61 -2.17 -0.92
CA PHE A 137 -7.83 -2.36 0.31
C PHE A 137 -6.36 -2.70 0.02
N VAL A 138 -6.11 -3.46 -1.05
CA VAL A 138 -4.75 -3.78 -1.48
C VAL A 138 -4.03 -2.55 -2.06
N LEU A 139 -4.74 -1.72 -2.84
CA LEU A 139 -4.24 -0.44 -3.33
C LEU A 139 -3.87 0.49 -2.18
N MET A 140 -4.82 0.74 -1.25
CA MET A 140 -4.60 1.54 -0.05
C MET A 140 -3.37 1.06 0.71
N PHE A 141 -3.26 -0.25 0.92
CA PHE A 141 -2.10 -0.83 1.60
C PHE A 141 -0.78 -0.55 0.88
N ASN A 142 -0.73 -0.72 -0.44
CA ASN A 142 0.48 -0.47 -1.21
C ASN A 142 0.86 1.02 -1.23
N ASP A 143 -0.11 1.92 -1.27
CA ASP A 143 0.15 3.36 -1.21
C ASP A 143 0.69 3.77 0.16
N VAL A 144 0.07 3.29 1.25
CA VAL A 144 0.56 3.48 2.63
C VAL A 144 1.94 2.85 2.82
N LEU A 145 2.22 1.70 2.20
CA LEU A 145 3.55 1.09 2.24
C LEU A 145 4.61 1.98 1.57
N TRP A 146 4.29 2.60 0.44
CA TRP A 146 5.21 3.47 -0.28
C TRP A 146 5.47 4.77 0.46
N THR A 147 4.43 5.40 1.02
CA THR A 147 4.60 6.58 1.87
C THR A 147 5.44 6.22 3.10
N PHE A 148 5.08 5.14 3.81
CA PHE A 148 5.85 4.62 4.94
C PHE A 148 7.31 4.38 4.57
N ALA A 149 7.60 3.71 3.45
CA ALA A 149 8.97 3.41 3.02
C ALA A 149 9.79 4.69 2.74
N SER A 150 9.15 5.70 2.13
CA SER A 150 9.77 7.00 1.85
C SER A 150 10.15 7.71 3.15
N PHE A 151 9.25 7.77 4.14
CA PHE A 151 9.54 8.36 5.45
C PHE A 151 10.52 7.51 6.28
N PHE A 152 10.40 6.19 6.21
CA PHE A 152 11.23 5.25 6.97
C PHE A 152 12.71 5.35 6.61
N ALA A 153 13.06 5.76 5.39
CA ALA A 153 14.44 6.01 4.98
C ALA A 153 15.17 6.99 5.91
N VAL A 154 14.47 7.99 6.46
CA VAL A 154 15.04 8.93 7.44
C VAL A 154 15.27 8.24 8.79
N PHE A 155 14.37 7.35 9.22
CA PHE A 155 14.48 6.64 10.49
C PHE A 155 15.61 5.61 10.51
N VAL A 156 15.99 5.06 9.35
CA VAL A 156 17.14 4.16 9.23
C VAL A 156 18.42 4.81 9.76
N LEU A 157 18.62 6.12 9.57
CA LEU A 157 19.79 6.83 10.12
C LEU A 157 19.81 6.80 11.65
N PHE A 158 18.65 7.02 12.27
CA PHE A 158 18.53 6.93 13.72
C PHE A 158 18.71 5.48 14.21
N ILE A 159 18.13 4.49 13.52
CA ILE A 159 18.28 3.06 13.86
C ILE A 159 19.75 2.68 13.83
N LEU A 160 20.49 3.04 12.78
CA LEU A 160 21.91 2.75 12.67
C LEU A 160 22.73 3.47 13.77
N GLY A 161 22.43 4.74 14.06
CA GLY A 161 23.12 5.50 15.11
C GLY A 161 22.97 4.86 16.49
N PHE A 162 21.75 4.51 16.89
CA PHE A 162 21.50 3.84 18.17
C PHE A 162 21.99 2.39 18.17
N ALA A 163 21.80 1.63 17.10
CA ALA A 163 22.24 0.24 17.01
C ALA A 163 23.76 0.11 17.11
N LEU A 164 24.53 0.97 16.44
CA LEU A 164 25.99 0.94 16.54
C LEU A 164 26.46 1.38 17.93
N SER A 165 25.77 2.34 18.55
CA SER A 165 26.07 2.77 19.92
C SER A 165 25.80 1.66 20.94
N PHE A 166 24.65 0.97 20.84
CA PHE A 166 24.33 -0.19 21.67
C PHE A 166 25.24 -1.38 21.39
N TYR A 167 25.68 -1.59 20.14
CA TYR A 167 26.68 -2.60 19.81
C TYR A 167 27.97 -2.39 20.62
N VAL A 168 28.48 -1.16 20.69
CA VAL A 168 29.71 -0.85 21.45
C VAL A 168 29.49 -0.97 22.95
N LEU A 169 28.38 -0.45 23.48
CA LEU A 169 28.12 -0.42 24.93
C LEU A 169 27.70 -1.79 25.50
N LEU A 170 26.98 -2.59 24.72
CA LEU A 170 26.36 -3.85 25.14
C LEU A 170 26.96 -5.06 24.40
N MET A 171 28.16 -4.98 23.81
CA MET A 171 28.78 -6.10 23.07
C MET A 171 28.86 -7.42 23.86
N ASN A 172 28.88 -7.33 25.19
CA ASN A 172 28.88 -8.48 26.10
C ASN A 172 27.54 -9.24 26.11
N GLN A 173 26.46 -8.64 25.63
CA GLN A 173 25.14 -9.26 25.53
C GLN A 173 24.96 -10.00 24.21
N VAL A 174 24.35 -11.20 24.26
CA VAL A 174 24.15 -12.05 23.07
C VAL A 174 23.38 -11.32 21.96
N ALA A 175 22.38 -10.51 22.32
CA ALA A 175 21.57 -9.72 21.39
C ALA A 175 22.37 -8.62 20.66
N PHE A 176 23.46 -8.14 21.25
CA PHE A 176 24.32 -7.07 20.73
C PHE A 176 25.72 -7.57 20.35
N SER A 177 25.95 -8.89 20.36
CA SER A 177 27.24 -9.53 20.05
C SER A 177 27.80 -9.22 18.67
N GLN A 178 26.94 -8.91 17.70
CA GLN A 178 27.31 -8.65 16.31
C GLN A 178 26.57 -7.40 15.81
N TRP A 179 27.22 -6.63 14.95
CA TRP A 179 26.67 -5.35 14.45
C TRP A 179 25.28 -5.52 13.81
N TRP A 180 25.06 -6.58 13.03
CA TRP A 180 23.77 -6.84 12.38
C TRP A 180 22.69 -7.34 13.37
N LYS A 181 23.09 -8.08 14.42
CA LYS A 181 22.17 -8.47 15.50
C LYS A 181 21.72 -7.26 16.31
N SER A 182 22.63 -6.31 16.56
CA SER A 182 22.31 -5.05 17.21
C SER A 182 21.30 -4.23 16.41
N ILE A 183 21.44 -4.18 15.07
CA ILE A 183 20.46 -3.51 14.19
C ILE A 183 19.08 -4.16 14.35
N ILE A 184 18.99 -5.50 14.26
CA ILE A 184 17.73 -6.21 14.43
C ILE A 184 17.14 -5.96 15.82
N LYS A 185 17.93 -6.08 16.89
CA LYS A 185 17.45 -5.85 18.26
C LYS A 185 16.97 -4.42 18.45
N THR A 186 17.67 -3.44 17.88
CA THR A 186 17.27 -2.02 17.94
C THR A 186 15.98 -1.76 17.16
N SER A 187 15.80 -2.39 15.99
CA SER A 187 14.54 -2.32 15.25
C SER A 187 13.37 -2.97 16.01
N VAL A 188 13.59 -4.08 16.72
CA VAL A 188 12.57 -4.70 17.58
C VAL A 188 12.22 -3.79 18.76
N MET A 189 13.23 -3.19 19.40
CA MET A 189 13.01 -2.23 20.48
C MET A 189 12.29 -0.96 19.99
N MET A 190 12.48 -0.53 18.74
CA MET A 190 11.71 0.59 18.15
C MET A 190 10.20 0.34 18.18
N ILE A 191 9.77 -0.91 17.97
CA ILE A 191 8.35 -1.29 17.98
C ILE A 191 7.71 -1.18 19.38
N GLY A 192 8.53 -1.14 20.43
CA GLY A 192 8.09 -1.05 21.82
C GLY A 192 8.49 -2.24 22.69
N GLU A 193 9.18 -3.24 22.12
CA GLU A 193 9.61 -4.43 22.86
C GLU A 193 10.96 -4.19 23.58
N PHE A 194 10.90 -3.61 24.78
CA PHE A 194 12.06 -3.44 25.65
C PHE A 194 12.13 -4.59 26.65
N GLU A 195 12.82 -5.68 26.30
CA GLU A 195 13.16 -6.74 27.25
C GLU A 195 14.21 -6.25 28.26
N TYR A 196 13.84 -5.29 29.11
CA TYR A 196 14.75 -4.58 30.01
C TYR A 196 15.52 -5.54 30.93
N ASP A 197 14.82 -6.47 31.58
CA ASP A 197 15.45 -7.41 32.50
C ASP A 197 16.46 -8.34 31.80
N GLY A 198 16.17 -8.74 30.56
CA GLY A 198 17.08 -9.58 29.78
C GLY A 198 18.37 -8.87 29.36
N ILE A 199 18.32 -7.53 29.20
CA ILE A 199 19.44 -6.72 28.71
C ILE A 199 20.25 -6.10 29.85
N PHE A 200 19.59 -5.64 30.91
CA PHE A 200 20.21 -4.83 31.96
C PHE A 200 20.41 -5.59 33.29
N ASN A 201 19.62 -6.64 33.54
CA ASN A 201 19.63 -7.40 34.80
C ASN A 201 20.03 -8.88 34.62
N SER A 202 20.54 -9.28 33.45
CA SER A 202 20.98 -10.66 33.20
C SER A 202 22.33 -10.97 33.83
N VAL A 203 22.38 -12.01 34.67
CA VAL A 203 23.62 -12.56 35.24
C VAL A 203 24.15 -13.64 34.29
N PRO A 204 25.45 -13.65 33.91
CA PRO A 204 26.59 -12.90 34.45
C PRO A 204 27.01 -11.65 33.63
N THR A 205 26.24 -11.22 32.64
CA THR A 205 26.61 -10.14 31.71
C THR A 205 26.30 -8.76 32.30
N MET A 206 27.18 -8.27 33.17
CA MET A 206 27.05 -6.91 33.73
C MET A 206 27.16 -5.84 32.64
N VAL A 207 26.36 -4.77 32.81
CA VAL A 207 26.35 -3.60 31.93
C VAL A 207 27.58 -2.73 32.20
N SER A 208 28.47 -2.62 31.23
CA SER A 208 29.58 -1.67 31.25
C SER A 208 29.06 -0.24 31.05
N TYR A 209 29.74 0.73 31.68
CA TYR A 209 29.43 2.18 31.54
C TYR A 209 27.96 2.53 31.84
N GLN A 210 27.43 2.04 32.95
CA GLN A 210 26.02 2.14 33.36
C GLN A 210 25.39 3.52 33.12
N ALA A 211 26.04 4.61 33.55
CA ALA A 211 25.49 5.96 33.39
C ALA A 211 25.22 6.33 31.93
N VAL A 212 26.17 6.06 31.02
CA VAL A 212 26.03 6.37 29.59
C VAL A 212 24.99 5.44 28.96
N THR A 213 25.03 4.16 29.29
CA THR A 213 24.11 3.17 28.72
C THR A 213 22.66 3.44 29.12
N TYR A 214 22.38 3.73 30.39
CA TYR A 214 21.02 4.10 30.84
C TYR A 214 20.56 5.43 30.26
N THR A 215 21.44 6.44 30.18
CA THR A 215 21.09 7.74 29.59
C THR A 215 20.74 7.59 28.11
N LEU A 216 21.57 6.87 27.35
CA LEU A 216 21.34 6.61 25.93
C LEU A 216 20.04 5.81 25.72
N PHE A 217 19.77 4.84 26.60
CA PHE A 217 18.52 4.05 26.57
C PHE A 217 17.28 4.92 26.80
N VAL A 218 17.29 5.85 27.76
CA VAL A 218 16.18 6.78 27.99
C VAL A 218 15.97 7.70 26.79
N VAL A 219 17.04 8.26 26.22
CA VAL A 219 16.96 9.09 25.02
C VAL A 219 16.38 8.30 23.84
N PHE A 220 16.81 7.04 23.68
CA PHE A 220 16.27 6.13 22.67
C PHE A 220 14.78 5.89 22.86
N MET A 221 14.29 5.61 24.09
CA MET A 221 12.85 5.41 24.33
C MET A 221 12.02 6.64 23.95
N ILE A 222 12.49 7.85 24.28
CA ILE A 222 11.78 9.08 23.95
C ILE A 222 11.71 9.27 22.43
N ILE A 223 12.86 9.16 21.75
CA ILE A 223 12.94 9.45 20.31
C ILE A 223 12.28 8.35 19.48
N MET A 224 12.66 7.09 19.67
CA MET A 224 12.22 6.00 18.82
C MET A 224 10.81 5.53 19.16
N SER A 225 10.53 5.37 20.45
CA SER A 225 9.32 4.65 20.89
C SER A 225 8.15 5.58 21.09
N ILE A 226 8.40 6.81 21.54
CA ILE A 226 7.35 7.81 21.75
C ILE A 226 7.20 8.70 20.51
N ILE A 227 8.27 9.36 20.07
CA ILE A 227 8.16 10.35 18.98
C ILE A 227 7.95 9.65 17.64
N ILE A 228 8.85 8.74 17.24
CA ILE A 228 8.81 8.15 15.89
C ILE A 228 7.60 7.22 15.72
N MET A 229 7.29 6.35 16.71
CA MET A 229 6.09 5.48 16.58
C MET A 229 4.79 6.27 16.47
N ASN A 230 4.62 7.34 17.24
CA ASN A 230 3.42 8.17 17.13
C ASN A 230 3.35 8.93 15.81
N LEU A 231 4.50 9.38 15.28
CA LEU A 231 4.56 10.02 13.97
C LEU A 231 4.24 9.05 12.83
N LEU A 232 4.74 7.81 12.90
CA LEU A 232 4.43 6.75 11.93
C LEU A 232 2.93 6.41 11.91
N VAL A 233 2.32 6.28 13.08
CA VAL A 233 0.87 6.06 13.19
C VAL A 233 0.09 7.28 12.67
N GLY A 234 0.54 8.50 13.00
CA GLY A 234 -0.08 9.73 12.53
C GLY A 234 -0.11 9.86 11.00
N LEU A 235 1.01 9.56 10.34
CA LEU A 235 1.13 9.58 8.88
C LEU A 235 0.24 8.51 8.23
N ALA A 236 0.26 7.28 8.74
CA ALA A 236 -0.56 6.20 8.22
C ALA A 236 -2.07 6.51 8.31
N VAL A 237 -2.51 7.17 9.39
CA VAL A 237 -3.92 7.57 9.56
C VAL A 237 -4.31 8.67 8.56
N ASP A 238 -3.40 9.60 8.26
CA ASP A 238 -3.65 10.68 7.30
C ASP A 238 -3.76 10.14 5.86
N ASP A 239 -2.83 9.25 5.46
CA ASP A 239 -2.85 8.60 4.15
C ASP A 239 -4.13 7.77 3.93
N ILE A 240 -4.55 7.02 4.95
CA ILE A 240 -5.78 6.20 4.87
C ILE A 240 -7.02 7.09 4.63
N LYS A 241 -7.09 8.27 5.26
CA LYS A 241 -8.20 9.21 5.03
C LYS A 241 -8.20 9.76 3.61
N GLY A 242 -7.05 10.19 3.12
CA GLY A 242 -6.92 10.74 1.76
C GLY A 242 -7.33 9.73 0.66
N VAL A 243 -7.02 8.45 0.84
CA VAL A 243 -7.45 7.41 -0.11
C VAL A 243 -8.93 7.05 0.09
N GLN A 244 -9.44 7.07 1.31
CA GLN A 244 -10.86 6.80 1.59
C GLN A 244 -11.78 7.85 0.93
N ASP A 245 -11.39 9.12 0.93
CA ASP A 245 -12.14 10.20 0.30
C ASP A 245 -12.25 10.04 -1.22
N ASN A 246 -11.26 9.39 -1.85
CA ASN A 246 -11.22 9.12 -3.29
C ASN A 246 -11.61 7.68 -3.69
N ALA A 247 -12.00 6.85 -2.72
CA ALA A 247 -12.16 5.41 -2.92
C ALA A 247 -13.21 5.04 -3.98
N GLU A 248 -14.29 5.83 -4.14
CA GLU A 248 -15.29 5.58 -5.18
C GLU A 248 -14.73 5.75 -6.60
N LEU A 249 -13.92 6.81 -6.81
CA LEU A 249 -13.28 7.10 -8.09
C LEU A 249 -12.19 6.08 -8.39
N GLU A 250 -11.34 5.75 -7.42
CA GLU A 250 -10.30 4.72 -7.58
C GLU A 250 -10.89 3.35 -7.91
N ARG A 251 -12.01 3.00 -7.28
CA ARG A 251 -12.74 1.76 -7.58
C ARG A 251 -13.21 1.72 -9.03
N LEU A 252 -13.79 2.82 -9.53
CA LEU A 252 -14.22 2.90 -10.93
C LEU A 252 -13.03 2.86 -11.89
N ALA A 253 -11.95 3.58 -11.58
CA ALA A 253 -10.73 3.57 -12.37
C ALA A 253 -10.12 2.16 -12.47
N MET A 254 -10.09 1.41 -11.37
CA MET A 254 -9.65 -0.01 -11.37
C MET A 254 -10.52 -0.88 -12.28
N GLN A 255 -11.85 -0.72 -12.23
CA GLN A 255 -12.76 -1.49 -13.09
C GLN A 255 -12.52 -1.20 -14.58
N VAL A 256 -12.35 0.08 -14.93
CA VAL A 256 -12.03 0.50 -16.30
C VAL A 256 -10.67 -0.05 -16.72
N LYS A 257 -9.65 0.06 -15.87
CA LYS A 257 -8.30 -0.46 -16.14
C LYS A 257 -8.32 -1.98 -16.38
N LEU A 258 -8.99 -2.73 -15.52
CA LEU A 258 -9.16 -4.18 -15.67
C LEU A 258 -9.88 -4.52 -16.99
N ALA A 259 -10.96 -3.81 -17.31
CA ALA A 259 -11.71 -4.02 -18.54
C ALA A 259 -10.85 -3.77 -19.78
N LEU A 260 -10.07 -2.69 -19.79
CA LEU A 260 -9.15 -2.35 -20.88
C LEU A 260 -8.01 -3.38 -21.01
N GLU A 261 -7.45 -3.83 -19.89
CA GLU A 261 -6.38 -4.84 -19.89
C GLU A 261 -6.88 -6.18 -20.44
N VAL A 262 -8.09 -6.60 -20.05
CA VAL A 262 -8.74 -7.78 -20.62
C VAL A 262 -9.02 -7.57 -22.11
N GLU A 263 -9.55 -6.42 -22.53
CA GLU A 263 -9.82 -6.13 -23.95
C GLU A 263 -8.53 -6.16 -24.81
N PHE A 264 -7.43 -5.63 -24.29
CA PHE A 264 -6.14 -5.60 -24.99
C PHE A 264 -5.49 -6.99 -25.06
N THR A 265 -5.65 -7.80 -24.00
CA THR A 265 -5.06 -9.15 -23.92
C THR A 265 -5.85 -10.18 -24.73
N LEU A 266 -7.15 -9.94 -24.95
CA LEU A 266 -8.01 -10.84 -25.72
C LEU A 266 -7.62 -10.88 -27.21
N PRO A 267 -7.42 -12.08 -27.79
CA PRO A 267 -7.19 -12.20 -29.23
C PRO A 267 -8.34 -11.60 -30.04
N GLN A 268 -8.02 -10.99 -31.19
CA GLN A 268 -8.97 -10.29 -32.08
C GLN A 268 -10.24 -11.11 -32.41
N ILE A 269 -10.11 -12.44 -32.50
CA ILE A 269 -11.21 -13.37 -32.78
C ILE A 269 -12.25 -13.36 -31.65
N PHE A 270 -11.79 -13.42 -30.40
CA PHE A 270 -12.66 -13.36 -29.22
C PHE A 270 -13.23 -11.96 -29.04
N ARG A 271 -12.43 -10.92 -29.27
CA ARG A 271 -12.85 -9.52 -29.19
C ARG A 271 -14.06 -9.24 -30.10
N ARG A 272 -14.01 -9.69 -31.35
CA ARG A 272 -15.12 -9.53 -32.32
C ARG A 272 -16.38 -10.32 -31.96
N ARG A 273 -16.26 -11.43 -31.24
CA ARG A 273 -17.38 -12.32 -30.90
C ARG A 273 -18.04 -11.97 -29.57
N PHE A 274 -17.28 -11.50 -28.59
CA PHE A 274 -17.78 -11.25 -27.23
C PHE A 274 -18.07 -9.78 -26.92
N ILE A 275 -17.46 -8.82 -27.64
CA ILE A 275 -17.75 -7.40 -27.42
C ILE A 275 -19.03 -6.99 -28.14
N ARG A 276 -20.02 -6.56 -27.37
CA ARG A 276 -21.31 -6.09 -27.86
C ARG A 276 -21.28 -4.57 -27.94
N GLN A 277 -21.32 -4.02 -29.16
CA GLN A 277 -21.13 -2.57 -29.41
C GLN A 277 -22.30 -1.68 -28.95
N SER A 278 -23.50 -2.24 -28.77
CA SER A 278 -24.67 -1.48 -28.33
C SER A 278 -25.48 -2.27 -27.32
N ARG A 279 -25.95 -1.57 -26.28
CA ARG A 279 -26.81 -2.09 -25.22
C ARG A 279 -28.02 -1.18 -25.11
N SER A 280 -29.19 -1.70 -25.43
CA SER A 280 -30.46 -0.99 -25.21
C SER A 280 -30.88 -1.13 -23.75
N PHE A 281 -31.15 0.01 -23.10
CA PHE A 281 -31.69 0.08 -21.75
C PHE A 281 -33.16 0.46 -21.83
N PHE A 282 -34.02 -0.30 -21.15
CA PHE A 282 -35.43 0.01 -21.00
C PHE A 282 -35.70 0.40 -19.54
N PRO A 283 -36.42 1.50 -19.27
CA PRO A 283 -36.78 1.88 -17.91
C PRO A 283 -37.63 0.78 -17.24
N ASN A 284 -37.44 0.59 -15.94
CA ASN A 284 -38.15 -0.37 -15.07
C ASN A 284 -37.93 -1.88 -15.31
N LEU A 285 -36.95 -2.29 -16.13
CA LEU A 285 -36.62 -3.70 -16.30
C LEU A 285 -35.76 -4.23 -15.13
N HIS A 286 -36.37 -4.46 -13.96
CA HIS A 286 -35.70 -5.08 -12.82
C HIS A 286 -35.52 -6.58 -13.04
N ARG A 287 -34.45 -6.97 -13.75
CA ARG A 287 -34.05 -8.37 -13.86
C ARG A 287 -33.46 -8.81 -12.51
N ARG A 288 -34.16 -9.68 -11.76
CA ARG A 288 -33.60 -10.32 -10.55
C ARG A 288 -32.30 -11.02 -10.92
N LYS A 289 -31.15 -10.40 -10.59
CA LYS A 289 -29.85 -11.04 -10.72
C LYS A 289 -29.69 -12.07 -9.59
N HIS A 290 -29.06 -13.19 -9.89
CA HIS A 290 -28.68 -14.18 -8.88
C HIS A 290 -27.83 -13.52 -7.79
N TRP A 291 -27.94 -13.99 -6.55
CA TRP A 291 -27.24 -13.40 -5.39
C TRP A 291 -25.72 -13.31 -5.59
N ILE A 292 -25.09 -14.29 -6.25
CA ILE A 292 -23.66 -14.29 -6.60
C ILE A 292 -23.33 -13.15 -7.56
N VAL A 293 -24.16 -12.96 -8.59
CA VAL A 293 -23.98 -11.89 -9.57
C VAL A 293 -24.15 -10.52 -8.91
N ARG A 294 -25.07 -10.39 -7.95
CA ARG A 294 -25.25 -9.16 -7.15
C ARG A 294 -24.11 -8.93 -6.15
N TRP A 295 -23.41 -9.98 -5.73
CA TRP A 295 -22.29 -9.90 -4.82
C TRP A 295 -20.98 -9.51 -5.53
N PHE A 296 -20.78 -9.99 -6.76
CA PHE A 296 -19.64 -9.63 -7.62
C PHE A 296 -19.84 -8.30 -8.35
N HIS A 297 -21.03 -8.03 -8.89
CA HIS A 297 -21.40 -6.70 -9.34
C HIS A 297 -21.99 -5.93 -8.16
N SER A 298 -21.13 -5.19 -7.45
CA SER A 298 -21.60 -4.00 -6.73
C SER A 298 -22.48 -3.23 -7.72
N GLU A 299 -23.74 -2.96 -7.35
CA GLU A 299 -24.64 -2.20 -8.19
C GLU A 299 -23.92 -0.92 -8.65
N GLU A 300 -23.76 -0.79 -9.97
CA GLU A 300 -23.45 0.46 -10.66
C GLU A 300 -24.62 1.41 -10.41
N HIS A 301 -24.70 1.96 -9.22
CA HIS A 301 -25.32 3.24 -9.04
C HIS A 301 -24.16 4.21 -8.99
N LEU A 302 -23.70 4.65 -10.17
CA LEU A 302 -23.17 6.00 -10.26
C LEU A 302 -24.29 6.88 -9.73
N ASN A 303 -24.16 7.25 -8.46
CA ASN A 303 -25.16 8.06 -7.80
C ASN A 303 -25.14 9.40 -8.53
N HIS A 304 -26.32 10.00 -8.79
CA HIS A 304 -26.37 11.32 -9.43
C HIS A 304 -25.50 12.31 -8.65
N ARG A 305 -25.41 12.15 -7.32
CA ARG A 305 -24.52 12.93 -6.46
C ARG A 305 -23.05 12.77 -6.84
N THR A 306 -22.54 11.54 -6.96
CA THR A 306 -21.14 11.30 -7.37
C THR A 306 -20.82 11.87 -8.76
N ILE A 307 -21.75 11.77 -9.73
CA ILE A 307 -21.57 12.41 -11.05
C ILE A 307 -21.59 13.93 -10.93
N HIS A 308 -22.53 14.47 -10.15
CA HIS A 308 -22.65 15.91 -9.92
C HIS A 308 -21.43 16.49 -9.20
N ASP A 309 -20.89 15.79 -8.22
CA ASP A 309 -19.72 16.19 -7.44
C ASP A 309 -18.44 16.05 -8.27
N ALA A 310 -18.35 15.07 -9.18
CA ALA A 310 -17.26 14.97 -10.15
C ALA A 310 -17.34 16.04 -11.27
N LEU A 311 -18.55 16.44 -11.68
CA LEU A 311 -18.78 17.54 -12.64
C LEU A 311 -18.57 18.92 -12.00
N ASN A 312 -18.83 19.05 -10.70
CA ASN A 312 -18.67 20.26 -9.90
C ASN A 312 -17.71 19.96 -8.74
N PRO A 313 -16.41 19.80 -9.00
CA PRO A 313 -15.45 19.55 -7.95
C PRO A 313 -15.52 20.67 -6.90
N GLU A 314 -15.43 20.28 -5.63
CA GLU A 314 -15.43 21.21 -4.50
C GLU A 314 -14.30 22.22 -4.71
N LYS A 315 -14.67 23.49 -4.91
CA LYS A 315 -13.71 24.57 -5.15
C LYS A 315 -12.83 24.68 -3.92
N SER A 316 -11.51 24.59 -4.11
CA SER A 316 -10.52 24.89 -3.06
C SER A 316 -10.91 26.16 -2.31
N ASP A 317 -10.72 26.21 -0.98
CA ASP A 317 -11.13 27.35 -0.13
C ASP A 317 -10.77 28.71 -0.72
N LEU A 318 -9.62 28.80 -1.41
CA LEU A 318 -9.16 29.99 -2.11
C LEU A 318 -10.10 30.40 -3.27
N GLN A 319 -10.55 29.44 -4.08
CA GLN A 319 -11.50 29.66 -5.17
C GLN A 319 -12.92 29.98 -4.64
N LEU A 320 -13.31 29.44 -3.49
CA LEU A 320 -14.56 29.80 -2.84
C LEU A 320 -14.53 31.26 -2.37
N ILE A 321 -13.42 31.70 -1.77
CA ILE A 321 -13.21 33.08 -1.36
C ILE A 321 -13.23 34.01 -2.58
N ASP A 322 -12.56 33.65 -3.67
CA ASP A 322 -12.51 34.45 -4.89
C ASP A 322 -13.91 34.68 -5.48
N THR A 323 -14.73 33.63 -5.57
CA THR A 323 -16.12 33.75 -6.04
C THR A 323 -17.01 34.57 -5.08
N LYS A 324 -16.76 34.50 -3.76
CA LYS A 324 -17.44 35.36 -2.77
C LYS A 324 -17.03 36.83 -2.93
N VAL A 325 -15.75 37.10 -3.21
CA VAL A 325 -15.25 38.46 -3.47
C VAL A 325 -15.86 39.02 -4.75
N GLU A 326 -15.94 38.24 -5.84
CA GLU A 326 -16.58 38.68 -7.08
C GLU A 326 -18.07 38.98 -6.88
N THR A 327 -18.80 38.11 -6.17
CA THR A 327 -20.23 38.32 -5.90
C THR A 327 -20.47 39.52 -4.98
N MET A 328 -19.58 39.76 -4.02
CA MET A 328 -19.64 40.97 -3.19
C MET A 328 -19.33 42.23 -3.99
N GLY A 329 -18.38 42.17 -4.92
CA GLY A 329 -18.08 43.24 -5.88
C GLY A 329 -19.28 43.61 -6.75
N ARG A 330 -20.02 42.62 -7.27
CA ARG A 330 -21.27 42.86 -8.02
C ARG A 330 -22.34 43.53 -7.16
N LYS A 331 -22.58 43.02 -5.95
CA LYS A 331 -23.56 43.62 -5.02
C LYS A 331 -23.20 45.06 -4.64
N LEU A 332 -21.91 45.38 -4.48
CA LEU A 332 -21.44 46.74 -4.24
C LEU A 332 -21.68 47.65 -5.45
N GLY A 333 -21.50 47.13 -6.67
CA GLY A 333 -21.87 47.83 -7.91
C GLY A 333 -23.36 48.16 -7.97
N ASP A 334 -24.21 47.19 -7.65
CA ASP A 334 -25.67 47.37 -7.62
C ASP A 334 -26.09 48.40 -6.56
N LEU A 335 -25.49 48.33 -5.35
CA LEU A 335 -25.72 49.30 -4.28
C LEU A 335 -25.31 50.70 -4.70
N ARG A 336 -24.16 50.85 -5.38
CA ARG A 336 -23.68 52.14 -5.88
C ARG A 336 -24.66 52.74 -6.89
N SER A 337 -25.17 51.92 -7.80
CA SER A 337 -26.18 52.33 -8.78
C SER A 337 -27.47 52.78 -8.08
N MET A 338 -27.94 52.02 -7.08
CA MET A 338 -29.12 52.36 -6.31
C MET A 338 -28.96 53.67 -5.52
N VAL A 339 -27.79 53.92 -4.93
CA VAL A 339 -27.49 55.18 -4.24
C VAL A 339 -27.53 56.36 -5.22
N HIS A 340 -26.97 56.18 -6.42
CA HIS A 340 -27.02 57.21 -7.46
C HIS A 340 -28.46 57.54 -7.88
N ASP A 341 -29.29 56.53 -8.13
CA ASP A 341 -30.72 56.73 -8.47
C ASP A 341 -31.47 57.42 -7.33
N MET A 342 -31.15 57.09 -6.07
CA MET A 342 -31.75 57.72 -4.90
C MET A 342 -31.35 59.20 -4.77
N GLN A 343 -30.09 59.54 -5.04
CA GLN A 343 -29.64 60.94 -5.07
C GLN A 343 -30.34 61.74 -6.18
N GLU A 344 -30.56 61.14 -7.34
CA GLU A 344 -31.23 61.76 -8.47
C GLU A 344 -32.72 62.02 -8.17
N ARG A 345 -33.41 61.06 -7.54
CA ARG A 345 -34.78 61.26 -7.03
C ARG A 345 -34.87 62.35 -5.98
N ASN A 346 -33.90 62.43 -5.06
CA ASN A 346 -33.87 63.49 -4.05
C ASN A 346 -33.72 64.87 -4.69
N LYS A 347 -32.85 65.05 -5.69
CA LYS A 347 -32.76 66.29 -6.46
C LYS A 347 -34.07 66.64 -7.15
N GLY A 348 -34.76 65.64 -7.70
CA GLY A 348 -36.10 65.80 -8.28
C GLY A 348 -37.11 66.31 -7.26
N LEU A 349 -37.18 65.69 -6.09
CA LEU A 349 -38.05 66.11 -4.98
C LEU A 349 -37.73 67.52 -4.49
N GLU A 350 -36.45 67.84 -4.35
CA GLU A 350 -36.00 69.17 -3.94
C GLU A 350 -36.43 70.24 -4.96
N SER A 351 -36.29 69.95 -6.26
CA SER A 351 -36.75 70.86 -7.32
C SER A 351 -38.26 71.06 -7.31
N MET A 352 -39.04 70.00 -7.02
CA MET A 352 -40.49 70.05 -6.86
C MET A 352 -40.88 70.89 -5.65
N LEU A 353 -40.21 70.70 -4.51
CA LEU A 353 -40.42 71.49 -3.29
C LEU A 353 -40.09 72.97 -3.52
N LYS A 354 -39.00 73.28 -4.23
CA LYS A 354 -38.66 74.65 -4.63
C LYS A 354 -39.77 75.26 -5.51
N ALA A 355 -40.30 74.52 -6.49
CA ALA A 355 -41.39 74.99 -7.36
C ALA A 355 -42.74 75.19 -6.62
N ILE A 356 -43.03 74.37 -5.59
CA ILE A 356 -44.22 74.54 -4.75
C ILE A 356 -44.05 75.76 -3.83
N ALA A 357 -42.86 75.95 -3.24
CA ALA A 357 -42.55 77.07 -2.36
C ALA A 357 -42.64 78.43 -3.09
N THR A 358 -42.18 78.50 -4.34
CA THR A 358 -42.31 79.71 -5.17
C THR A 358 -43.76 80.03 -5.52
N ASN A 359 -44.59 79.02 -5.82
CA ASN A 359 -46.03 79.21 -6.05
C ASN A 359 -46.79 79.66 -4.78
N LEU A 360 -46.33 79.29 -3.60
CA LEU A 360 -46.93 79.69 -2.31
C LEU A 360 -46.37 81.01 -1.76
N ASN A 361 -45.49 81.69 -2.49
CA ASN A 361 -44.89 82.98 -2.12
C ASN A 361 -44.11 82.95 -0.78
N VAL A 362 -43.56 81.79 -0.42
CA VAL A 362 -42.73 81.59 0.76
C VAL A 362 -41.27 81.86 0.37
N LYS A 363 -40.58 82.79 1.05
CA LYS A 363 -39.15 83.02 0.84
C LYS A 363 -38.36 81.79 1.29
N TRP A 364 -37.61 81.21 0.37
CA TRP A 364 -36.68 80.11 0.63
C TRP A 364 -35.28 80.71 0.82
N GLU A 365 -34.66 80.51 1.98
CA GLU A 365 -33.25 80.85 2.20
C GLU A 365 -32.41 79.60 1.91
N GLU A 366 -31.54 79.67 0.90
CA GLU A 366 -30.53 78.65 0.63
C GLU A 366 -29.42 78.77 1.69
N ASN A 367 -29.34 77.81 2.60
CA ASN A 367 -28.10 77.58 3.33
C ASN A 367 -27.12 76.90 2.36
N ASN A 368 -26.23 77.69 1.80
CA ASN A 368 -25.04 77.19 1.12
C ASN A 368 -24.09 76.65 2.19
N ASP A 369 -24.21 75.37 2.51
CA ASP A 369 -23.15 74.63 3.17
C ASP A 369 -22.19 74.12 2.07
N ASP A 370 -21.34 75.03 1.57
CA ASP A 370 -20.08 74.68 0.92
C ASP A 370 -19.04 74.47 2.05
N ASP A 371 -18.77 73.20 2.38
CA ASP A 371 -17.49 72.70 2.92
C ASP A 371 -17.34 71.18 2.69
#